data_AF-A0A067BMU8-F1
#
_entry.id   AF-A0A067BMU8-F1
#
_cell.length_a   1.000
_cell.length_b   1.000
_cell.length_c   1.000
_cell.angle_alpha   90.00
_cell.angle_beta   90.00
_cell.angle_gamma   90.00
#
_symmetry.space_group_name_H-M   'P 1'
#
loop_
_entity.id
_entity.type
_entity.pdbx_description
1 polymer ?
#
loop_
_entity_poly.entity_id
_entity_poly.type
_entity_poly.pdbx_seq_one_letter_code
_entity_poly.pdbx_strand_id
1 'polypeptide(L)'
;MAPEVILGTEYTVAADIYSFGVILSEMSTHKVPYSDALNASSGRALSQQAILSKVTSGALRPTFAAAAPHWLLEVGSRCLSLDPTQRPTTLELTVLFRFYHRPFLMSRDAAYYIKHIPMLPHPEENGYYAVQHRSTNLMATPGWDGPPTRGCLSTIFYMVAPVMFIHVNRSEIAHFWQAGSAIRYVMVNPATLETTELVLGPDVHLGHVLQFTCPGGWWKGAEVLDTSINFGLVSEAVSPAFDYSDTWLVEAADIPESHAPLRRFCRPTGWSCATEKEIQANYALTKHTASQ
;
A
#
# COMPACT_ATOMS: atom_id res chain seq x y z
N MET A 1 -15.29 -13.35 32.60
CA MET A 1 -15.98 -14.49 31.99
C MET A 1 -17.15 -14.00 31.17
N ALA A 2 -17.48 -14.72 30.09
CA ALA A 2 -18.64 -14.45 29.26
C ALA A 2 -19.96 -14.77 29.99
N PRO A 3 -21.05 -14.04 29.71
CA PRO A 3 -22.37 -14.23 30.33
C PRO A 3 -22.85 -15.69 30.31
N GLU A 4 -22.74 -16.34 29.16
CA GLU A 4 -23.22 -17.70 28.94
C GLU A 4 -22.42 -18.74 29.74
N VAL A 5 -21.10 -18.52 29.89
CA VAL A 5 -20.24 -19.35 30.74
C VAL A 5 -20.59 -19.21 32.22
N ILE A 6 -20.96 -18.00 32.67
CA ILE A 6 -21.40 -17.76 34.06
C ILE A 6 -22.74 -18.46 34.33
N LEU A 7 -23.62 -18.52 33.33
CA LEU A 7 -24.92 -19.21 33.41
C LEU A 7 -24.78 -20.75 33.30
N GLY A 8 -23.58 -21.27 33.07
CA GLY A 8 -23.33 -22.70 32.95
C GLY A 8 -23.78 -23.31 31.62
N THR A 9 -23.94 -22.51 30.57
CA THR A 9 -24.21 -23.02 29.22
C THR A 9 -22.93 -23.55 28.57
N GLU A 10 -23.05 -24.15 27.38
CA GLU A 10 -21.88 -24.64 26.64
C GLU A 10 -20.89 -23.52 26.29
N TYR A 11 -19.61 -23.85 26.44
CA TYR A 11 -18.50 -23.00 26.05
C TYR A 11 -18.31 -23.05 24.53
N THR A 12 -18.13 -21.89 23.90
CA THR A 12 -17.86 -21.78 22.46
C THR A 12 -16.74 -20.79 22.20
N VAL A 13 -16.22 -20.75 20.97
CA VAL A 13 -15.23 -19.75 20.53
C VAL A 13 -15.73 -18.32 20.78
N ALA A 14 -17.04 -18.07 20.74
CA ALA A 14 -17.60 -16.76 21.04
C ALA A 14 -17.33 -16.31 22.50
N ALA A 15 -17.14 -17.25 23.45
CA ALA A 15 -16.76 -16.94 24.82
C ALA A 15 -15.29 -16.48 24.93
N ASP A 16 -14.40 -17.01 24.08
CA ASP A 16 -13.03 -16.51 23.94
C ASP A 16 -13.04 -15.06 23.42
N ILE A 17 -13.87 -14.77 22.41
CA ILE A 17 -14.03 -13.43 21.85
C ILE A 17 -14.54 -12.42 22.90
N TYR A 18 -15.48 -12.83 23.77
CA TYR A 18 -15.90 -11.99 24.88
C TYR A 18 -14.75 -11.72 25.86
N SER A 19 -14.00 -12.76 26.21
CA SER A 19 -12.83 -12.63 27.10
C SER A 19 -11.76 -11.72 26.51
N PHE A 20 -11.57 -11.77 25.20
CA PHE A 20 -10.72 -10.83 24.47
C PHE A 20 -11.22 -9.39 24.58
N GLY A 21 -12.54 -9.15 24.47
CA GLY A 21 -13.14 -7.83 24.73
C GLY A 21 -12.88 -7.30 26.15
N VAL A 22 -12.90 -8.17 27.16
CA VAL A 22 -12.54 -7.82 28.53
C VAL A 22 -11.06 -7.41 28.63
N ILE A 23 -10.16 -8.13 27.97
CA ILE A 23 -8.72 -7.80 27.92
C ILE A 23 -8.51 -6.45 27.22
N LEU A 24 -9.22 -6.16 26.11
CA LEU A 24 -9.13 -4.86 25.43
C LEU A 24 -9.55 -3.70 26.35
N SER A 25 -10.58 -3.89 27.16
CA SER A 25 -11.02 -2.93 28.18
C SER A 25 -9.98 -2.74 29.29
N GLU A 26 -9.39 -3.82 29.80
CA GLU A 26 -8.32 -3.77 30.79
C GLU A 26 -7.07 -3.06 30.24
N MET A 27 -6.65 -3.40 29.01
CA MET A 27 -5.53 -2.72 28.34
C MET A 27 -5.82 -1.23 28.10
N SER A 28 -7.05 -0.88 27.75
CA SER A 28 -7.45 0.52 27.53
C SER A 28 -7.42 1.34 28.82
N THR A 29 -7.86 0.76 29.93
CA THR A 29 -8.02 1.46 31.20
C THR A 29 -6.83 1.33 32.15
N HIS A 30 -5.96 0.34 31.92
CA HIS A 30 -4.93 -0.13 32.85
C HIS A 30 -5.48 -0.49 34.23
N LYS A 31 -6.73 -0.95 34.31
CA LYS A 31 -7.42 -1.30 35.55
C LYS A 31 -8.05 -2.69 35.45
N VAL A 32 -8.14 -3.35 36.59
CA VAL A 32 -8.87 -4.62 36.72
C VAL A 32 -10.34 -4.42 36.27
N PRO A 33 -10.91 -5.34 35.48
CA PRO A 33 -12.30 -5.24 35.02
C PRO A 33 -13.30 -4.97 36.14
N TYR A 34 -14.24 -4.05 35.91
CA TYR A 34 -15.30 -3.63 36.84
C TYR A 34 -14.82 -2.96 38.14
N SER A 35 -13.57 -2.53 38.24
CA SER A 35 -13.06 -1.80 39.41
C SER A 35 -13.77 -0.45 39.67
N ASP A 36 -14.46 0.07 38.65
CA ASP A 36 -15.30 1.27 38.67
C ASP A 36 -16.79 0.98 38.97
N ALA A 37 -17.18 -0.29 39.14
CA ALA A 37 -18.56 -0.67 39.37
C ALA A 37 -18.96 -0.47 40.84
N LEU A 38 -19.69 0.62 41.11
CA LEU A 38 -20.14 1.01 42.45
C LEU A 38 -21.64 0.76 42.67
N ASN A 39 -22.02 0.48 43.91
CA ASN A 39 -23.40 0.44 44.32
C ASN A 39 -23.96 1.88 44.44
N ALA A 40 -25.04 2.17 43.73
CA ALA A 40 -25.66 3.49 43.68
C ALA A 40 -26.14 4.02 45.05
N SER A 41 -26.52 3.13 45.98
CA SER A 41 -27.02 3.56 47.30
C SER A 41 -25.94 3.70 48.36
N SER A 42 -24.83 2.96 48.26
CA SER A 42 -23.79 2.94 49.29
C SER A 42 -22.43 3.51 48.84
N GLY A 43 -22.23 3.75 47.55
CA GLY A 43 -20.96 4.20 46.97
C GLY A 43 -19.82 3.18 47.07
N ARG A 44 -20.08 1.98 47.60
CA ARG A 44 -19.08 0.89 47.74
C ARG A 44 -19.00 0.06 46.47
N ALA A 45 -17.84 -0.57 46.25
CA ALA A 45 -17.65 -1.52 45.15
C ALA A 45 -18.69 -2.65 45.19
N LEU A 46 -19.17 -3.08 44.02
CA LEU A 46 -20.07 -4.21 43.92
C LEU A 46 -19.38 -5.51 44.36
N SER A 47 -20.14 -6.40 45.02
CA SER A 47 -19.66 -7.74 45.32
C SER A 47 -19.51 -8.56 44.03
N GLN A 48 -18.64 -9.58 44.04
CA GLN A 48 -18.46 -10.45 42.87
C GLN A 48 -19.77 -11.07 42.39
N GLN A 49 -20.64 -11.50 43.31
CA GLN A 49 -21.95 -12.06 42.97
C GLN A 49 -22.86 -11.03 42.28
N ALA A 50 -22.84 -9.77 42.73
CA ALA A 50 -23.61 -8.69 42.08
C ALA A 50 -23.04 -8.34 40.69
N ILE A 51 -21.72 -8.37 40.52
CA ILE A 51 -21.07 -8.18 39.22
C ILE A 51 -21.49 -9.28 38.26
N LEU A 52 -21.35 -10.56 38.65
CA LEU A 52 -21.74 -11.71 37.82
C LEU A 52 -23.21 -11.62 37.40
N SER A 53 -24.12 -11.31 38.32
CA SER A 53 -25.55 -11.14 38.02
C SER A 53 -25.85 -9.98 37.05
N LYS A 54 -25.14 -8.86 37.17
CA LYS A 54 -25.29 -7.72 36.26
C LYS A 54 -24.68 -7.97 34.89
N VAL A 55 -23.60 -8.73 34.81
CA VAL A 55 -22.98 -9.14 33.54
C VAL A 55 -23.90 -10.10 32.80
N THR A 56 -24.49 -11.10 33.48
CA THR A 56 -25.40 -12.06 32.84
C THR A 56 -26.70 -11.43 32.36
N SER A 57 -27.19 -10.39 33.03
CA SER A 57 -28.37 -9.61 32.58
C SER A 57 -28.02 -8.53 31.55
N GLY A 58 -26.75 -8.33 31.20
CA GLY A 58 -26.29 -7.28 30.30
C GLY A 58 -26.35 -5.86 30.88
N ALA A 59 -26.70 -5.71 32.17
CA ALA A 59 -26.77 -4.45 32.88
C ALA A 59 -25.39 -3.88 33.27
N LEU A 60 -24.33 -4.67 33.13
CA LEU A 60 -22.96 -4.26 33.36
C LEU A 60 -22.06 -4.84 32.26
N ARG A 61 -21.19 -3.99 31.71
CA ARG A 61 -20.14 -4.37 30.76
C ARG A 61 -18.83 -3.68 31.16
N PRO A 62 -17.67 -4.25 30.79
CA PRO A 62 -16.39 -3.58 30.98
C PRO A 62 -16.39 -2.20 30.32
N THR A 63 -15.75 -1.23 30.98
CA THR A 63 -15.62 0.15 30.51
C THR A 63 -14.30 0.35 29.78
N PHE A 64 -14.28 1.30 28.86
CA PHE A 64 -13.05 1.71 28.17
C PHE A 64 -12.63 3.09 28.65
N ALA A 65 -11.34 3.42 28.49
CA ALA A 65 -10.87 4.75 28.83
C ALA A 65 -11.52 5.81 27.94
N ALA A 66 -11.81 6.98 28.50
CA ALA A 66 -12.42 8.09 27.75
C ALA A 66 -11.55 8.55 26.56
N ALA A 67 -10.23 8.35 26.64
CA ALA A 67 -9.27 8.67 25.58
C ALA A 67 -9.03 7.51 24.60
N ALA A 68 -9.75 6.38 24.72
CA ALA A 68 -9.57 5.24 23.82
C ALA A 68 -9.92 5.63 22.38
N PRO A 69 -9.12 5.19 21.38
CA PRO A 69 -9.41 5.48 19.99
C PRO A 69 -10.73 4.82 19.56
N HIS A 70 -11.44 5.46 18.63
CA HIS A 70 -12.79 5.03 18.23
C HIS A 70 -12.84 3.58 17.75
N TRP A 71 -11.83 3.15 17.00
CA TRP A 71 -11.74 1.77 16.50
C TRP A 71 -11.69 0.73 17.64
N LEU A 72 -11.02 1.05 18.75
CA LEU A 72 -10.89 0.14 19.88
C LEU A 72 -12.22 0.02 20.62
N LEU A 73 -12.95 1.14 20.75
CA LEU A 73 -14.30 1.16 21.31
C LEU A 73 -15.27 0.33 20.47
N GLU A 74 -15.21 0.45 19.14
CA GLU A 74 -16.04 -0.30 18.22
C GLU A 74 -15.79 -1.81 18.31
N VAL A 75 -14.52 -2.22 18.15
CA VAL A 75 -14.11 -3.64 18.22
C VAL A 75 -14.43 -4.21 19.60
N GLY A 76 -14.06 -3.51 20.67
CA GLY A 76 -14.31 -3.91 22.04
C GLY A 76 -15.79 -4.09 22.35
N SER A 77 -16.64 -3.16 21.90
CA SER A 77 -18.10 -3.24 22.10
C SER A 77 -18.73 -4.44 21.39
N ARG A 78 -18.26 -4.77 20.18
CA ARG A 78 -18.71 -5.96 19.43
C ARG A 78 -18.29 -7.25 20.13
N CYS A 79 -17.04 -7.33 20.61
CA CYS A 79 -16.57 -8.47 21.40
C CYS A 79 -17.41 -8.68 22.67
N LEU A 80 -17.82 -7.60 23.33
CA LEU A 80 -18.61 -7.61 24.57
C LEU A 80 -20.13 -7.70 24.34
N SER A 81 -20.58 -8.16 23.17
CA SER A 81 -22.00 -8.39 22.93
C SER A 81 -22.56 -9.47 23.87
N LEU A 82 -23.77 -9.24 24.39
CA LEU A 82 -24.48 -10.22 25.23
C LEU A 82 -24.84 -11.47 24.41
N ASP A 83 -25.33 -11.27 23.19
CA ASP A 83 -25.61 -12.35 22.24
C ASP A 83 -24.29 -12.87 21.63
N PRO A 84 -23.92 -14.15 21.86
CA PRO A 84 -22.71 -14.74 21.31
C PRO A 84 -22.64 -14.71 19.77
N THR A 85 -23.79 -14.74 19.08
CA THR A 85 -23.86 -14.76 17.61
C THR A 85 -23.54 -13.41 16.97
N GLN A 86 -23.62 -12.33 17.74
CA GLN A 86 -23.30 -10.97 17.28
C GLN A 86 -21.83 -10.60 17.52
N ARG A 87 -21.06 -11.49 18.16
CA ARG A 87 -19.63 -11.28 18.40
C ARG A 87 -18.85 -11.60 17.11
N PRO A 88 -17.77 -10.85 16.82
CA PRO A 88 -16.98 -11.09 15.62
C PRO A 88 -16.24 -12.42 15.72
N THR A 89 -16.01 -13.06 14.59
CA THR A 89 -15.10 -14.20 14.49
C THR A 89 -13.64 -13.73 14.61
N THR A 90 -12.72 -14.64 14.94
CA THR A 90 -11.28 -14.35 14.94
C THR A 90 -10.77 -13.84 13.59
N LEU A 91 -11.36 -14.34 12.48
CA LEU A 91 -11.00 -13.89 11.14
C LEU A 91 -11.43 -12.43 10.92
N GLU A 92 -12.66 -12.07 11.29
CA GLU A 92 -13.14 -10.69 11.21
C GLU A 92 -12.29 -9.76 12.08
N LEU A 93 -11.95 -10.16 13.31
CA LEU A 93 -11.04 -9.39 14.17
C LEU A 93 -9.67 -9.20 13.52
N THR A 94 -9.12 -10.25 12.90
CA THR A 94 -7.83 -10.17 12.19
C THR A 94 -7.88 -9.15 11.06
N VAL A 95 -8.98 -9.13 10.30
CA VAL A 95 -9.19 -8.14 9.22
C VAL A 95 -9.33 -6.72 9.79
N LEU A 96 -10.14 -6.54 10.83
CA LEU A 96 -10.31 -5.24 11.49
C LEU A 96 -8.99 -4.71 12.04
N PHE A 97 -8.23 -5.54 12.76
CA PHE A 97 -6.92 -5.13 13.26
C PHE A 97 -5.93 -4.80 12.15
N ARG A 98 -5.93 -5.55 11.04
CA ARG A 98 -5.11 -5.20 9.88
C ARG A 98 -5.48 -3.84 9.30
N PHE A 99 -6.77 -3.53 9.25
CA PHE A 99 -7.26 -2.23 8.76
C PHE A 99 -6.84 -1.10 9.71
N TYR A 100 -7.04 -1.24 11.02
CA TYR A 100 -6.74 -0.19 12.01
C TYR A 100 -5.25 -0.07 12.41
N HIS A 101 -4.48 -1.16 12.35
CA HIS A 101 -3.05 -1.19 12.73
C HIS A 101 -2.07 -1.23 11.57
N ARG A 102 -2.52 -1.09 10.31
CA ARG A 102 -1.65 -0.92 9.14
C ARG A 102 -0.51 0.10 9.37
N PRO A 103 -0.66 1.18 10.18
CA PRO A 103 0.44 2.11 10.43
C PRO A 103 1.51 1.66 11.44
N PHE A 104 1.26 0.69 12.34
CA PHE A 104 2.07 0.55 13.57
C PHE A 104 2.99 -0.70 13.64
N LEU A 105 2.70 -1.80 12.95
CA LEU A 105 3.53 -3.01 13.01
C LEU A 105 4.55 -3.02 11.85
N MET A 106 5.76 -2.51 12.11
CA MET A 106 6.91 -2.51 11.19
C MET A 106 6.59 -1.92 9.80
N SER A 107 6.15 -0.66 9.76
CA SER A 107 5.97 0.08 8.50
C SER A 107 7.28 0.06 7.69
N ARG A 108 7.33 -0.77 6.66
CA ARG A 108 8.33 -0.69 5.60
C ARG A 108 8.01 0.56 4.78
N ASP A 109 8.58 1.68 5.17
CA ASP A 109 8.44 2.96 4.49
C ASP A 109 9.32 3.05 3.22
N ALA A 110 9.25 4.17 2.51
CA ALA A 110 10.08 4.39 1.32
C ALA A 110 11.58 4.18 1.61
N ALA A 111 12.06 4.69 2.76
CA ALA A 111 13.47 4.59 3.16
C ALA A 111 13.91 3.14 3.39
N TYR A 112 13.03 2.29 3.93
CA TYR A 112 13.27 0.85 4.03
C TYR A 112 13.55 0.24 2.65
N TYR A 113 12.69 0.50 1.66
CA TYR A 113 12.86 -0.08 0.33
C TYR A 113 14.07 0.50 -0.40
N ILE A 114 14.30 1.82 -0.37
CA ILE A 114 15.48 2.47 -0.98
C ILE A 114 16.79 1.92 -0.41
N LYS A 115 16.80 1.51 0.86
CA LYS A 115 17.99 0.94 1.49
C LYS A 115 18.23 -0.52 1.11
N HIS A 116 17.17 -1.34 1.02
CA HIS A 116 17.30 -2.79 0.84
C HIS A 116 17.20 -3.24 -0.62
N ILE A 117 16.59 -2.43 -1.46
CA ILE A 117 16.71 -2.46 -2.92
C ILE A 117 17.59 -1.25 -3.20
N PRO A 118 18.82 -1.38 -3.71
CA PRO A 118 19.74 -0.24 -3.88
C PRO A 118 19.25 0.72 -4.98
N MET A 119 18.20 1.47 -4.67
CA MET A 119 17.52 2.35 -5.61
C MET A 119 18.23 3.68 -5.68
N LEU A 120 18.36 4.20 -6.89
CA LEU A 120 18.89 5.53 -7.17
C LEU A 120 17.72 6.46 -7.50
N PRO A 121 17.83 7.77 -7.20
CA PRO A 121 16.89 8.76 -7.73
C PRO A 121 16.84 8.65 -9.25
N HIS A 122 15.63 8.60 -9.83
CA HIS A 122 15.49 8.47 -11.28
C HIS A 122 15.91 9.79 -11.97
N PRO A 123 16.70 9.74 -13.06
CA PRO A 123 17.32 10.93 -13.62
C PRO A 123 16.36 11.86 -14.38
N GLU A 124 15.17 11.39 -14.80
CA GLU A 124 14.25 12.20 -15.63
C GLU A 124 12.83 12.31 -15.07
N GLU A 125 12.27 11.19 -14.63
CA GLU A 125 10.83 11.02 -14.36
C GLU A 125 10.41 11.19 -12.88
N ASN A 126 11.32 11.71 -12.03
CA ASN A 126 11.19 11.75 -10.56
C ASN A 126 11.19 10.35 -9.90
N GLY A 127 11.11 10.27 -8.57
CA GLY A 127 11.06 8.98 -7.87
C GLY A 127 12.41 8.26 -7.82
N TYR A 128 12.38 6.93 -7.63
CA TYR A 128 13.58 6.10 -7.49
C TYR A 128 13.47 4.84 -8.35
N TYR A 129 14.60 4.29 -8.80
CA TYR A 129 14.63 3.07 -9.58
C TYR A 129 15.83 2.18 -9.23
N ALA A 130 15.72 0.89 -9.51
CA ALA A 130 16.84 -0.06 -9.48
C ALA A 130 16.69 -1.09 -10.59
N VAL A 131 17.67 -1.16 -11.50
CA VAL A 131 17.71 -2.19 -12.53
C VAL A 131 17.96 -3.56 -11.89
N GLN A 132 17.10 -4.53 -12.19
CA GLN A 132 17.19 -5.89 -11.66
C GLN A 132 17.74 -6.86 -12.70
N HIS A 133 17.32 -6.72 -13.95
CA HIS A 133 17.70 -7.63 -15.01
C HIS A 133 17.81 -6.91 -16.35
N ARG A 134 18.79 -7.32 -17.14
CA ARG A 134 18.88 -7.05 -18.58
C ARG A 134 19.21 -8.37 -19.27
N SER A 135 18.36 -8.76 -20.21
CA SER A 135 18.51 -10.03 -20.92
C SER A 135 19.76 -10.00 -21.79
N THR A 136 20.50 -11.11 -21.79
CA THR A 136 21.64 -11.32 -22.70
C THR A 136 21.21 -11.91 -24.04
N ASN A 137 19.96 -12.35 -24.16
CA ASN A 137 19.38 -12.72 -25.45
C ASN A 137 19.07 -11.42 -26.19
N LEU A 138 19.69 -11.22 -27.35
CA LEU A 138 19.57 -9.98 -28.09
C LEU A 138 18.44 -10.06 -29.12
N MET A 139 17.82 -8.91 -29.37
CA MET A 139 16.89 -8.70 -30.48
C MET A 139 17.32 -7.48 -31.29
N ALA A 140 17.10 -7.55 -32.60
CA ALA A 140 17.37 -6.43 -33.51
C ALA A 140 16.33 -5.33 -33.33
N THR A 141 16.77 -4.08 -33.35
CA THR A 141 15.92 -2.88 -33.24
C THR A 141 16.09 -1.98 -34.47
N PRO A 142 15.72 -2.47 -35.68
CA PRO A 142 15.93 -1.72 -36.92
C PRO A 142 15.07 -0.45 -36.95
N GLY A 143 15.67 0.69 -37.27
CA GLY A 143 14.98 1.99 -37.31
C GLY A 143 14.67 2.59 -35.94
N TRP A 144 15.34 2.09 -34.89
CA TRP A 144 15.31 2.70 -33.56
C TRP A 144 16.54 3.57 -33.37
N ASP A 145 16.39 4.61 -32.56
CA ASP A 145 17.54 5.38 -32.11
C ASP A 145 18.37 4.53 -31.12
N GLY A 146 19.63 4.89 -30.94
CA GLY A 146 20.57 4.11 -30.11
C GLY A 146 21.10 2.83 -30.80
N PRO A 147 21.57 1.83 -30.02
CA PRO A 147 22.21 0.63 -30.58
C PRO A 147 21.33 -0.17 -31.57
N PRO A 148 21.92 -0.94 -32.51
CA PRO A 148 21.16 -1.72 -33.50
C PRO A 148 20.54 -3.01 -32.93
N THR A 149 20.91 -3.38 -31.71
CA THR A 149 20.36 -4.52 -30.96
C THR A 149 20.17 -4.14 -29.49
N ARG A 150 19.22 -4.80 -28.82
CA ARG A 150 18.95 -4.67 -27.38
C ARG A 150 18.82 -6.04 -26.76
N GLY A 151 18.97 -6.16 -25.44
CA GLY A 151 18.46 -7.33 -24.73
C GLY A 151 16.95 -7.48 -24.99
N CYS A 152 16.43 -8.70 -25.00
CA CYS A 152 15.02 -8.93 -25.30
C CYS A 152 14.09 -8.51 -24.14
N LEU A 153 14.63 -8.19 -22.96
CA LEU A 153 13.89 -7.79 -21.77
C LEU A 153 14.81 -7.02 -20.83
N SER A 154 14.29 -5.98 -20.19
CA SER A 154 14.85 -5.49 -18.93
C SER A 154 13.76 -5.34 -17.88
N THR A 155 14.14 -5.52 -16.61
CA THR A 155 13.24 -5.29 -15.47
C THR A 155 13.86 -4.34 -14.47
N ILE A 156 13.03 -3.50 -13.87
CA ILE A 156 13.42 -2.58 -12.81
C ILE A 156 12.45 -2.70 -11.62
N PHE A 157 12.90 -2.31 -10.44
CA PHE A 157 12.00 -1.72 -9.46
C PHE A 157 11.91 -0.23 -9.72
N TYR A 158 10.71 0.33 -9.58
CA TYR A 158 10.47 1.77 -9.63
C TYR A 158 9.58 2.19 -8.46
N MET A 159 9.89 3.34 -7.86
CA MET A 159 9.14 3.90 -6.74
C MET A 159 8.60 5.27 -7.11
N VAL A 160 7.28 5.38 -7.12
CA VAL A 160 6.55 6.64 -7.26
C VAL A 160 6.53 7.34 -5.90
N ALA A 161 7.09 8.54 -5.80
CA ALA A 161 7.16 9.30 -4.55
C ALA A 161 7.22 10.83 -4.79
N PRO A 162 6.12 11.59 -4.61
CA PRO A 162 4.73 11.14 -4.64
C PRO A 162 4.15 11.04 -6.06
N VAL A 163 4.84 11.63 -7.04
CA VAL A 163 4.40 11.77 -8.43
C VAL A 163 5.51 11.31 -9.36
N MET A 164 5.14 10.59 -10.42
CA MET A 164 5.98 10.29 -11.58
C MET A 164 5.63 11.28 -12.69
N PHE A 165 6.66 11.92 -13.26
CA PHE A 165 6.44 12.86 -14.35
C PHE A 165 5.91 12.16 -15.60
N ILE A 166 5.06 12.88 -16.33
CA ILE A 166 4.45 12.36 -17.56
C ILE A 166 5.52 12.22 -18.65
N HIS A 167 5.65 11.00 -19.16
CA HIS A 167 6.66 10.66 -20.16
C HIS A 167 6.12 9.59 -21.11
N VAL A 168 6.91 9.33 -22.15
CA VAL A 168 6.63 8.34 -23.18
C VAL A 168 7.78 7.37 -23.23
N ASN A 169 7.49 6.09 -23.43
CA ASN A 169 8.47 5.14 -23.90
C ASN A 169 8.02 4.56 -25.25
N ARG A 170 8.96 4.32 -26.16
CA ARG A 170 8.69 3.70 -27.46
C ARG A 170 8.12 2.30 -27.31
N SER A 171 8.61 1.52 -26.35
CA SER A 171 8.17 0.15 -26.08
C SER A 171 6.97 0.11 -25.14
N GLU A 172 6.19 -0.97 -25.21
CA GLU A 172 5.22 -1.25 -24.15
C GLU A 172 5.95 -1.61 -22.85
N ILE A 173 5.36 -1.20 -21.72
CA ILE A 173 5.93 -1.46 -20.40
C ILE A 173 4.85 -2.08 -19.52
N ALA A 174 5.13 -3.27 -19.00
CA ALA A 174 4.29 -3.95 -18.03
C ALA A 174 4.65 -3.49 -16.61
N HIS A 175 3.64 -3.19 -15.80
CA HIS A 175 3.73 -2.72 -14.43
C HIS A 175 3.09 -3.71 -13.46
N PHE A 176 3.77 -4.01 -12.35
CA PHE A 176 3.30 -4.94 -11.33
C PHE A 176 3.40 -4.29 -9.96
N TRP A 177 2.30 -4.20 -9.22
CA TRP A 177 2.29 -3.63 -7.88
C TRP A 177 3.10 -4.50 -6.90
N GLN A 178 3.93 -3.88 -6.06
CA GLN A 178 4.76 -4.60 -5.08
C GLN A 178 4.46 -4.20 -3.63
N ALA A 179 4.41 -2.90 -3.34
CA ALA A 179 4.23 -2.39 -1.98
C ALA A 179 3.79 -0.93 -1.94
N GLY A 180 3.45 -0.45 -0.74
CA GLY A 180 3.13 0.95 -0.47
C GLY A 180 1.66 1.30 -0.75
N SER A 181 1.43 2.55 -1.11
CA SER A 181 0.13 3.05 -1.56
C SER A 181 -0.25 2.39 -2.89
N ALA A 182 -1.56 2.30 -3.15
CA ALA A 182 -2.05 2.15 -4.50
C ALA A 182 -1.67 3.39 -5.33
N ILE A 183 -1.41 3.20 -6.62
CA ILE A 183 -0.91 4.22 -7.53
C ILE A 183 -1.97 4.45 -8.61
N ARG A 184 -2.39 5.70 -8.80
CA ARG A 184 -3.20 6.08 -9.95
C ARG A 184 -2.29 6.32 -11.13
N TYR A 185 -2.60 5.67 -12.24
CA TYR A 185 -1.99 5.94 -13.54
C TYR A 185 -3.00 6.64 -14.45
N VAL A 186 -2.51 7.66 -15.14
CA VAL A 186 -3.16 8.24 -16.32
C VAL A 186 -2.33 7.84 -17.53
N MET A 187 -2.99 7.30 -18.55
CA MET A 187 -2.40 7.00 -19.85
C MET A 187 -3.17 7.71 -20.95
N VAL A 188 -2.46 8.29 -21.92
CA VAL A 188 -3.08 9.01 -23.04
C VAL A 188 -2.51 8.52 -24.36
N ASN A 189 -3.40 8.18 -25.29
CA ASN A 189 -3.03 7.96 -26.67
C ASN A 189 -2.77 9.31 -27.36
N PRO A 190 -1.53 9.63 -27.77
CA PRO A 190 -1.23 10.95 -28.34
C PRO A 190 -1.92 11.21 -29.68
N ALA A 191 -2.31 10.16 -30.42
CA ALA A 191 -2.92 10.32 -31.74
C ALA A 191 -4.42 10.63 -31.66
N THR A 192 -5.12 10.03 -30.70
CA THR A 192 -6.58 10.17 -30.55
C THR A 192 -6.98 11.05 -29.37
N LEU A 193 -6.04 11.32 -28.45
CA LEU A 193 -6.27 11.91 -27.13
C LEU A 193 -7.25 11.10 -26.25
N GLU A 194 -7.41 9.81 -26.56
CA GLU A 194 -8.12 8.88 -25.68
C GLU A 194 -7.34 8.75 -24.37
N THR A 195 -8.03 8.96 -23.24
CA THR A 195 -7.45 8.88 -21.90
C THR A 195 -8.00 7.66 -21.17
N THR A 196 -7.09 6.89 -20.58
CA THR A 196 -7.39 5.75 -19.72
C THR A 196 -6.81 6.01 -18.33
N GLU A 197 -7.65 5.88 -17.30
CA GLU A 197 -7.22 5.92 -15.91
C GLU A 197 -7.41 4.56 -15.24
N LEU A 198 -6.46 4.18 -14.41
CA LEU A 198 -6.56 2.98 -13.58
C LEU A 198 -5.84 3.17 -12.25
N VAL A 199 -6.12 2.26 -11.32
CA VAL A 199 -5.43 2.18 -10.02
C VAL A 199 -4.67 0.86 -9.93
N LEU A 200 -3.34 0.94 -9.89
CA LEU A 200 -2.45 -0.18 -9.65
C LEU A 200 -2.29 -0.37 -8.14
N GLY A 201 -2.80 -1.46 -7.59
CA GLY A 201 -2.86 -1.67 -6.13
C GLY A 201 -3.40 -3.03 -5.71
N PRO A 202 -3.35 -3.36 -4.40
CA PRO A 202 -3.65 -4.70 -3.91
C PRO A 202 -5.15 -5.00 -3.75
N ASP A 203 -5.97 -3.96 -3.52
CA ASP A 203 -7.39 -4.09 -3.19
C ASP A 203 -8.28 -4.29 -4.42
N VAL A 204 -8.21 -5.47 -5.03
CA VAL A 204 -8.96 -5.82 -6.25
C VAL A 204 -10.48 -5.65 -6.12
N HIS A 205 -11.02 -5.80 -4.91
CA HIS A 205 -12.44 -5.59 -4.62
C HIS A 205 -12.88 -4.11 -4.72
N LEU A 206 -11.92 -3.18 -4.69
CA LEU A 206 -12.11 -1.74 -4.94
C LEU A 206 -11.85 -1.35 -6.40
N GLY A 207 -11.64 -2.32 -7.28
CA GLY A 207 -11.33 -2.08 -8.70
C GLY A 207 -9.85 -1.84 -9.00
N HIS A 208 -8.95 -2.06 -8.03
CA HIS A 208 -7.52 -2.04 -8.31
C HIS A 208 -7.15 -3.19 -9.25
N VAL A 209 -6.17 -2.95 -10.12
CA VAL A 209 -5.49 -4.00 -10.87
C VAL A 209 -4.15 -4.31 -10.20
N LEU A 210 -3.74 -5.58 -10.20
CA LEU A 210 -2.42 -5.98 -9.68
C LEU A 210 -1.30 -5.75 -10.69
N GLN A 211 -1.66 -5.70 -11.97
CA GLN A 211 -0.76 -5.43 -13.08
C GLN A 211 -1.52 -4.77 -14.24
N PHE A 212 -0.80 -4.03 -15.07
CA PHE A 212 -1.27 -3.56 -16.37
C PHE A 212 -0.08 -3.37 -17.32
N THR A 213 -0.35 -3.14 -18.60
CA THR A 213 0.69 -2.79 -19.59
C THR A 213 0.35 -1.44 -20.20
N CYS A 214 1.26 -0.47 -20.08
CA CYS A 214 1.18 0.78 -20.83
C CYS A 214 1.60 0.49 -22.29
N PRO A 215 0.76 0.79 -23.29
CA PRO A 215 1.14 0.63 -24.68
C PRO A 215 2.33 1.53 -25.06
N GLY A 216 3.15 1.06 -25.99
CA GLY A 216 4.27 1.86 -26.51
C GLY A 216 3.78 3.13 -27.22
N GLY A 217 4.51 4.23 -27.02
CA GLY A 217 4.20 5.55 -27.56
C GLY A 217 3.10 6.32 -26.82
N TRP A 218 2.45 5.72 -25.82
CA TRP A 218 1.46 6.43 -25.01
C TRP A 218 2.12 7.29 -23.94
N TRP A 219 1.48 8.40 -23.58
CA TRP A 219 1.89 9.20 -22.43
C TRP A 219 1.48 8.47 -21.16
N LYS A 220 2.35 8.36 -20.16
CA LYS A 220 1.99 7.87 -18.83
C LYS A 220 2.47 8.80 -17.73
N GLY A 221 1.58 9.14 -16.81
CA GLY A 221 1.88 9.87 -15.57
C GLY A 221 1.25 9.13 -14.39
N ALA A 222 1.82 9.27 -13.19
CA ALA A 222 1.31 8.55 -12.03
C ALA A 222 1.45 9.32 -10.71
N GLU A 223 0.56 9.05 -9.77
CA GLU A 223 0.58 9.60 -8.41
C GLU A 223 0.14 8.56 -7.38
N VAL A 224 0.69 8.64 -6.17
CA VAL A 224 0.25 7.81 -5.04
C VAL A 224 -1.09 8.32 -4.49
N LEU A 225 -1.99 7.41 -4.13
CA LEU A 225 -3.32 7.76 -3.61
C LEU A 225 -3.33 8.11 -2.11
N ASP A 226 -2.56 7.39 -1.30
CA ASP A 226 -2.46 7.58 0.14
C ASP A 226 -1.21 8.40 0.49
N THR A 227 -1.41 9.69 0.76
CA THR A 227 -0.33 10.62 1.12
C THR A 227 0.25 10.35 2.50
N SER A 228 -0.41 9.56 3.35
CA SER A 228 0.16 9.13 4.63
C SER A 228 1.23 8.05 4.46
N ILE A 229 1.13 7.23 3.40
CA ILE A 229 2.15 6.25 3.00
C ILE A 229 3.22 6.92 2.13
N ASN A 230 2.81 7.81 1.22
CA ASN A 230 3.66 8.69 0.41
C ASN A 230 4.64 7.99 -0.57
N PHE A 231 4.50 6.69 -0.80
CA PHE A 231 5.21 5.98 -1.87
C PHE A 231 4.36 4.83 -2.42
N GLY A 232 4.61 4.45 -3.68
CA GLY A 232 4.15 3.20 -4.26
C GLY A 232 5.31 2.52 -4.99
N LEU A 233 5.55 1.25 -4.69
CA LEU A 233 6.61 0.45 -5.29
C LEU A 233 6.04 -0.47 -6.35
N VAL A 234 6.64 -0.45 -7.54
CA VAL A 234 6.27 -1.28 -8.69
C VAL A 234 7.49 -2.02 -9.22
N SER A 235 7.26 -3.15 -9.87
CA SER A 235 8.20 -3.72 -10.83
C SER A 235 7.75 -3.34 -12.23
N GLU A 236 8.71 -2.94 -13.08
CA GLU A 236 8.44 -2.71 -14.51
C GLU A 236 9.23 -3.71 -15.35
N ALA A 237 8.62 -4.17 -16.44
CA ALA A 237 9.23 -5.04 -17.43
C ALA A 237 8.99 -4.47 -18.83
N VAL A 238 10.06 -4.33 -19.61
CA VAL A 238 10.03 -3.72 -20.94
C VAL A 238 10.81 -4.56 -21.93
N SER A 239 10.23 -4.74 -23.12
CA SER A 239 10.78 -5.48 -24.25
C SER A 239 10.58 -4.66 -25.54
N PRO A 240 11.64 -4.37 -26.33
CA PRO A 240 13.06 -4.61 -26.05
C PRO A 240 13.56 -3.95 -24.74
N ALA A 241 14.71 -4.39 -24.25
CA ALA A 241 15.31 -3.83 -23.03
C ALA A 241 15.50 -2.32 -23.12
N PHE A 242 15.21 -1.63 -22.02
CA PHE A 242 15.15 -0.17 -21.91
C PHE A 242 16.44 0.51 -22.39
N ASP A 243 16.24 1.59 -23.13
CA ASP A 243 17.26 2.53 -23.54
C ASP A 243 16.69 3.97 -23.45
N TYR A 244 17.56 4.92 -23.14
CA TYR A 244 17.23 6.32 -22.92
C TYR A 244 16.95 7.04 -24.23
N SER A 245 17.36 6.46 -25.36
CA SER A 245 16.93 6.91 -26.70
C SER A 245 15.46 6.58 -26.98
N ASP A 246 14.83 5.70 -26.19
CA ASP A 246 13.43 5.30 -26.36
C ASP A 246 12.47 6.10 -25.46
N THR A 247 12.97 6.96 -24.57
CA THR A 247 12.17 7.71 -23.60
C THR A 247 12.29 9.22 -23.79
N TRP A 248 11.19 9.94 -23.56
CA TRP A 248 11.18 11.39 -23.51
C TRP A 248 10.02 11.89 -22.64
N LEU A 249 10.21 13.08 -22.06
CA LEU A 249 9.19 13.74 -21.25
C LEU A 249 8.17 14.46 -22.15
N VAL A 250 6.93 14.54 -21.68
CA VAL A 250 5.88 15.36 -22.31
C VAL A 250 5.92 16.75 -21.69
N GLU A 251 6.13 17.77 -22.52
CA GLU A 251 6.16 19.15 -22.07
C GLU A 251 4.75 19.73 -21.97
N ALA A 252 4.58 20.75 -21.12
CA ALA A 252 3.25 21.35 -20.91
C ALA A 252 2.64 21.93 -22.20
N ALA A 253 3.48 22.31 -23.16
CA ALA A 253 3.10 22.81 -24.48
C ALA A 253 2.57 21.71 -25.43
N ASP A 254 2.97 20.45 -25.21
CA ASP A 254 2.49 19.31 -25.99
C ASP A 254 1.07 18.89 -25.56
N ILE A 255 0.64 19.31 -24.37
CA ILE A 255 -0.65 18.95 -23.79
C ILE A 255 -1.73 19.95 -24.24
N PRO A 256 -2.73 19.51 -25.03
CA PRO A 256 -3.80 20.37 -25.50
C PRO A 256 -4.69 20.83 -24.35
N GLU A 257 -5.40 21.93 -24.56
CA GLU A 257 -6.22 22.54 -23.49
C GLU A 257 -7.34 21.60 -23.00
N SER A 258 -7.82 20.69 -23.86
CA SER A 258 -8.76 19.63 -23.48
C SER A 258 -8.22 18.68 -22.40
N HIS A 259 -6.89 18.62 -22.23
CA HIS A 259 -6.19 17.78 -21.27
C HIS A 259 -5.30 18.61 -20.31
N ALA A 260 -5.59 19.91 -20.16
CA ALA A 260 -4.84 20.81 -19.30
C ALA A 260 -4.58 20.28 -17.86
N PRO A 261 -5.49 19.52 -17.20
CA PRO A 261 -5.20 18.91 -15.90
C PRO A 261 -3.95 18.02 -15.86
N LEU A 262 -3.53 17.44 -17.00
CA LEU A 262 -2.34 16.57 -17.07
C LEU A 262 -1.03 17.34 -16.91
N ARG A 263 -1.04 18.67 -17.11
CA ARG A 263 0.14 19.52 -16.91
C ARG A 263 0.69 19.45 -15.48
N ARG A 264 -0.12 19.01 -14.51
CA ARG A 264 0.32 18.74 -13.12
C ARG A 264 1.39 17.63 -13.02
N PHE A 265 1.46 16.75 -14.02
CA PHE A 265 2.46 15.69 -14.11
C PHE A 265 3.70 16.14 -14.89
N CYS A 266 3.70 17.31 -15.54
CA CYS A 266 4.88 17.78 -16.25
C CYS A 266 6.02 18.07 -15.26
N ARG A 267 7.25 17.81 -15.71
CA ARG A 267 8.45 18.13 -14.93
C ARG A 267 8.50 19.65 -14.66
N PRO A 268 8.68 20.10 -13.41
CA PRO A 268 8.79 21.52 -13.10
C PRO A 268 10.02 22.17 -13.73
N THR A 269 9.90 23.45 -14.10
CA THR A 269 11.03 24.26 -14.57
C THR A 269 12.13 24.31 -13.52
N GLY A 270 13.37 24.03 -13.92
CA GLY A 270 14.53 24.04 -13.02
C GLY A 270 14.70 22.78 -12.17
N TRP A 271 13.86 21.75 -12.37
CA TRP A 271 14.07 20.44 -11.75
C TRP A 271 15.38 19.82 -12.23
N SER A 272 16.13 19.22 -11.31
CA SER A 272 17.37 18.51 -11.61
C SER A 272 17.52 17.28 -10.70
N CYS A 273 18.28 16.32 -11.20
CA CYS A 273 18.67 15.11 -10.49
C CYS A 273 20.16 14.86 -10.72
N ALA A 274 20.89 14.52 -9.65
CA ALA A 274 22.33 14.29 -9.73
C ALA A 274 22.70 12.90 -10.25
N THR A 275 21.74 11.98 -10.34
CA THR A 275 21.96 10.64 -10.88
C THR A 275 22.30 10.75 -12.36
N GLU A 276 23.46 10.24 -12.75
CA GLU A 276 23.82 10.13 -14.16
C GLU A 276 22.95 9.07 -14.84
N LYS A 277 22.54 9.33 -16.09
CA LYS A 277 21.95 8.28 -16.92
C LYS A 277 22.97 7.17 -17.10
N GLU A 278 22.59 5.94 -16.83
CA GLU A 278 23.39 4.78 -17.22
C GLU A 278 23.80 4.94 -18.68
N ILE A 279 25.10 5.00 -18.95
CA ILE A 279 25.62 4.82 -20.29
C ILE A 279 25.09 3.46 -20.74
N GLN A 280 24.33 3.38 -21.84
CA GLN A 280 24.01 2.10 -22.47
C GLN A 280 25.29 1.50 -23.03
N ALA A 281 26.13 1.03 -22.12
CA ALA A 281 27.43 0.50 -22.42
C ALA A 281 27.22 -0.78 -23.20
N ASN A 282 27.82 -0.83 -24.39
CA ASN A 282 28.18 -2.04 -25.12
C ASN A 282 28.27 -3.27 -24.19
N TYR A 283 27.21 -4.08 -24.15
CA TYR A 283 27.05 -5.21 -23.22
C TYR A 283 27.91 -6.44 -23.58
N ALA A 284 29.10 -6.23 -24.15
CA ALA A 284 30.10 -7.26 -24.33
C ALA A 284 31.11 -7.33 -23.16
N LEU A 285 31.22 -6.27 -22.32
CA LEU A 285 32.31 -6.15 -21.33
C LEU A 285 31.93 -6.42 -19.87
N THR A 286 30.66 -6.61 -19.53
CA THR A 286 30.23 -6.89 -18.14
C THR A 286 30.11 -8.38 -17.79
N LYS A 287 30.62 -9.28 -18.64
CA LYS A 287 30.72 -10.73 -18.36
C LYS A 287 32.16 -11.23 -18.19
N HIS A 288 33.03 -10.53 -17.45
CA HIS A 288 34.30 -11.13 -16.99
C HIS A 288 34.84 -10.47 -15.70
N THR A 289 34.07 -10.48 -14.62
CA THR A 289 34.61 -10.27 -13.25
C THR A 289 33.73 -10.99 -12.23
N ALA A 290 33.59 -12.31 -12.38
CA ALA A 290 33.13 -13.21 -11.32
C ALA A 290 33.72 -14.61 -11.54
N SER A 291 35.04 -14.66 -11.70
CA SER A 291 35.86 -15.87 -11.52
C SER A 291 37.33 -15.46 -11.42
N GLN A 292 37.74 -15.05 -10.23
CA GLN A 292 39.06 -15.25 -9.63
C GLN A 292 38.96 -14.94 -8.14
#